data_AF-A0A662HNR5-F1
#
_entry.id   AF-A0A662HNR5-F1
#
_cell.length_a   1.000
_cell.length_b   1.000
_cell.length_c   1.000
_cell.angle_alpha   90.00
_cell.angle_beta   90.00
_cell.angle_gamma   90.00
#
_symmetry.space_group_name_H-M   'P 1'
#
loop_
_entity.id
_entity.type
_entity.pdbx_description
1 polymer ?
#
loop_
_entity_poly.entity_id
_entity_poly.type
_entity_poly.pdbx_seq_one_letter_code
_entity_poly.pdbx_strand_id
1 'polypeptide(L)'
;MDNTIWNRWLSRLLLILGISIKELLLISERAETMKSFYVKNGCFYYKGKPFIKTSAYHGGDYIITLPEELVTTDKNLYLKAGFTSADFFAPWRRVRPSEDEWNLEPLRVLLRRARKMGITVFIHFYPNPPRWMVEKYDWYWITETGRRVPIDIVGGYPFDENYLREMEEYVKRLIGVGLEYEDALGDYWLCSENWPFLPSFKERKIYGTREDASYDDYTVSRFRDWLRRQFSLEELGIRWNMDKNTYSSW
;
A
#
# COMPACT_ATOMS: atom_id res chain seq x y z
N MET A 1 -16.48 5.28 19.12
CA MET A 1 -17.87 5.74 18.98
C MET A 1 -18.78 4.64 19.47
N ASP A 2 -19.79 4.99 20.27
CA ASP A 2 -20.63 4.07 21.04
C ASP A 2 -21.59 3.27 20.14
N ASN A 3 -21.41 1.94 20.09
CA ASN A 3 -22.18 1.00 19.25
C ASN A 3 -23.68 0.92 19.61
N THR A 4 -24.10 1.54 20.71
CA THR A 4 -25.49 1.48 21.19
C THR A 4 -26.45 2.39 20.43
N ILE A 5 -25.98 3.52 19.88
CA ILE A 5 -26.82 4.47 19.12
C ILE A 5 -27.08 3.96 17.70
N TRP A 6 -26.06 3.38 17.06
CA TRP A 6 -26.17 2.77 15.73
C TRP A 6 -27.19 1.62 15.71
N ASN A 7 -27.15 0.76 16.74
CA ASN A 7 -28.08 -0.36 16.86
C ASN A 7 -29.54 0.10 17.05
N ARG A 8 -29.79 1.17 17.80
CA ARG A 8 -31.15 1.71 18.00
C ARG A 8 -31.75 2.33 16.73
N TRP A 9 -30.92 2.96 15.90
CA TRP A 9 -31.36 3.52 14.61
C TRP A 9 -31.66 2.44 13.58
N LEU A 10 -30.82 1.41 13.48
CA LEU A 10 -31.04 0.27 12.58
C LEU A 10 -32.33 -0.48 12.94
N SER A 11 -32.59 -0.74 14.21
CA SER A 11 -33.81 -1.44 14.65
C SER A 11 -35.09 -0.68 14.32
N ARG A 12 -35.07 0.67 14.39
CA ARG A 12 -36.21 1.50 14.00
C ARG A 12 -36.41 1.54 12.48
N LEU A 13 -35.34 1.60 11.70
CA LEU A 13 -35.42 1.55 10.23
C LEU A 13 -35.99 0.21 9.74
N LEU A 14 -35.64 -0.88 10.42
CA LEU A 14 -36.08 -2.24 10.08
C LEU A 14 -37.56 -2.49 10.37
N LEU A 15 -38.06 -1.90 11.46
CA LEU A 15 -39.49 -1.89 11.78
C LEU A 15 -40.31 -1.09 10.76
N ILE A 16 -39.75 -0.02 10.20
CA ILE A 16 -40.41 0.82 9.18
C ILE A 16 -40.45 0.13 7.81
N LEU A 17 -39.40 -0.64 7.47
CA LEU A 17 -39.28 -1.30 6.17
C LEU A 17 -39.88 -2.70 6.11
N GLY A 18 -40.35 -3.25 7.24
CA GLY A 18 -40.92 -4.60 7.31
C GLY A 18 -39.92 -5.73 7.02
N ILE A 19 -38.62 -5.43 7.06
CA ILE A 19 -37.54 -6.38 6.77
C ILE A 19 -37.14 -7.08 8.06
N SER A 20 -37.32 -8.39 8.12
CA SER A 20 -36.91 -9.18 9.28
C SER A 20 -35.37 -9.20 9.41
N ILE A 21 -34.86 -9.39 10.63
CA ILE A 21 -33.41 -9.58 10.88
C ILE A 21 -32.84 -10.72 10.02
N LYS A 22 -33.65 -11.75 9.75
CA LYS A 22 -33.29 -12.89 8.90
C LYS A 22 -33.14 -12.49 7.42
N GLU A 23 -34.02 -11.63 6.91
CA GLU A 23 -33.91 -11.03 5.58
C GLU A 23 -32.73 -10.08 5.48
N LEU A 24 -32.40 -9.34 6.55
CA LEU A 24 -31.22 -8.48 6.56
C LEU A 24 -29.91 -9.26 6.56
N LEU A 25 -29.86 -10.36 7.30
CA LEU A 25 -28.75 -11.32 7.25
C LEU A 25 -28.63 -11.93 5.86
N LEU A 26 -29.74 -12.35 5.25
CA LEU A 26 -29.79 -12.83 3.86
C LEU A 26 -29.37 -11.76 2.84
N ILE A 27 -29.71 -10.48 3.06
CA ILE A 27 -29.28 -9.36 2.21
C ILE A 27 -27.79 -9.08 2.41
N SER A 28 -27.27 -9.20 3.63
CA SER A 28 -25.83 -9.03 3.92
C SER A 28 -25.00 -10.20 3.38
N GLU A 29 -25.51 -11.44 3.47
CA GLU A 29 -24.92 -12.63 2.86
C GLU A 29 -25.04 -12.57 1.32
N ARG A 30 -26.13 -12.00 0.80
CA ARG A 30 -26.28 -11.70 -0.64
C ARG A 30 -25.32 -10.61 -1.09
N ALA A 31 -25.09 -9.58 -0.29
CA ALA A 31 -24.13 -8.52 -0.57
C ALA A 31 -22.67 -9.03 -0.49
N GLU A 32 -22.37 -9.96 0.42
CA GLU A 32 -21.09 -10.69 0.44
C GLU A 32 -20.93 -11.57 -0.80
N THR A 33 -22.00 -12.17 -1.30
CA THR A 33 -21.98 -12.96 -2.56
C THR A 33 -22.02 -12.13 -3.83
N MET A 34 -22.18 -10.79 -3.75
CA MET A 34 -22.02 -9.91 -4.92
C MET A 34 -20.59 -9.46 -5.17
N LYS A 35 -19.67 -9.61 -4.19
CA LYS A 35 -18.27 -9.27 -4.42
C LYS A 35 -17.65 -10.28 -5.37
N SER A 36 -17.05 -9.77 -6.44
CA SER A 36 -16.29 -10.55 -7.39
C SER A 36 -15.15 -11.30 -6.72
N PHE A 37 -14.46 -10.69 -5.76
CA PHE A 37 -13.38 -11.28 -4.98
C PHE A 37 -13.60 -11.07 -3.48
N TYR A 38 -13.38 -12.11 -2.68
CA TYR A 38 -13.49 -12.05 -1.22
C TYR A 38 -12.65 -13.12 -0.52
N VAL A 39 -12.41 -12.94 0.78
CA VAL A 39 -11.69 -13.88 1.64
C VAL A 39 -12.66 -14.53 2.61
N LYS A 40 -12.68 -15.87 2.68
CA LYS A 40 -13.48 -16.62 3.66
C LYS A 40 -12.67 -17.79 4.19
N ASN A 41 -12.57 -17.89 5.51
CA ASN A 41 -11.85 -18.96 6.22
C ASN A 41 -10.40 -19.14 5.74
N GLY A 42 -9.69 -18.04 5.46
CA GLY A 42 -8.30 -18.07 4.97
C GLY A 42 -8.15 -18.45 3.49
N CYS A 43 -9.25 -18.64 2.75
CA CYS A 43 -9.24 -18.92 1.32
C CYS A 43 -9.73 -17.72 0.52
N PHE A 44 -9.09 -17.47 -0.62
CA PHE A 44 -9.60 -16.53 -1.61
C PHE A 44 -10.73 -17.17 -2.41
N TYR A 45 -11.71 -16.34 -2.76
CA TYR A 45 -12.80 -16.70 -3.64
C TYR A 45 -12.91 -15.65 -4.74
N TYR A 46 -13.15 -16.12 -5.96
CA TYR A 46 -13.45 -15.28 -7.11
C TYR A 46 -14.70 -15.80 -7.81
N LYS A 47 -15.70 -14.93 -7.98
CA LYS A 47 -17.01 -15.24 -8.57
C LYS A 47 -17.66 -16.49 -7.95
N GLY A 48 -17.61 -16.54 -6.61
CA GLY A 48 -18.19 -17.62 -5.80
C GLY A 48 -17.41 -18.93 -5.78
N LYS A 49 -16.24 -19.02 -6.42
CA LYS A 49 -15.42 -20.23 -6.48
C LYS A 49 -14.10 -20.06 -5.71
N PRO A 50 -13.59 -21.12 -5.05
CA PRO A 50 -12.25 -21.09 -4.48
C PRO A 50 -11.22 -20.65 -5.54
N PHE A 51 -10.34 -19.74 -5.14
CA PHE A 51 -9.39 -19.09 -6.02
C PHE A 51 -7.98 -19.33 -5.49
N ILE A 52 -7.11 -19.88 -6.33
CA ILE A 52 -5.67 -19.96 -6.05
C ILE A 52 -5.02 -18.83 -6.84
N LYS A 53 -4.38 -17.90 -6.13
CA LYS A 53 -3.62 -16.82 -6.76
C LYS A 53 -2.36 -17.39 -7.40
N THR A 54 -2.28 -17.33 -8.72
CA THR A 54 -1.06 -17.56 -9.48
C THR A 54 -0.82 -16.35 -10.37
N SER A 55 0.37 -15.78 -10.30
CA SER A 55 0.79 -14.65 -11.12
C SER A 55 2.27 -14.78 -11.47
N ALA A 56 2.66 -14.22 -12.62
CA ALA A 56 4.06 -13.94 -12.90
C ALA A 56 4.42 -12.55 -12.38
N TYR A 57 5.62 -12.40 -11.82
CA TYR A 57 6.21 -11.10 -11.54
C TYR A 57 6.27 -10.27 -12.85
N HIS A 58 5.88 -8.99 -12.80
CA HIS A 58 5.66 -8.13 -13.98
C HIS A 58 4.61 -8.63 -15.00
N GLY A 59 3.75 -9.58 -14.63
CA GLY A 59 2.70 -10.09 -15.52
C GLY A 59 1.72 -9.03 -16.02
N GLY A 60 1.43 -8.02 -15.19
CA GLY A 60 0.61 -6.88 -15.60
C GLY A 60 1.20 -6.09 -16.78
N ASP A 61 2.52 -5.86 -16.79
CA ASP A 61 3.18 -5.11 -17.86
C ASP A 61 3.16 -5.87 -19.20
N TYR A 62 3.32 -7.19 -19.15
CA TYR A 62 3.12 -8.06 -20.32
C TYR A 62 1.70 -7.92 -20.88
N ILE A 63 0.68 -8.00 -20.01
CA ILE A 63 -0.72 -7.90 -20.44
C ILE A 63 -1.05 -6.51 -20.98
N ILE A 64 -0.49 -5.45 -20.41
CA ILE A 64 -0.67 -4.06 -20.88
C ILE A 64 -0.13 -3.87 -22.30
N THR A 65 1.00 -4.50 -22.62
CA THR A 65 1.70 -4.33 -23.91
C THR A 65 1.27 -5.33 -24.98
N LEU A 66 0.50 -6.36 -24.61
CA LEU A 66 0.02 -7.39 -25.52
C LEU A 66 -0.80 -6.78 -26.68
N PRO A 67 -0.62 -7.20 -27.94
CA PRO A 67 -1.53 -6.84 -29.03
C PRO A 67 -2.97 -7.28 -28.72
N GLU A 68 -3.95 -6.45 -29.07
CA GLU A 68 -5.35 -6.66 -28.67
C GLU A 68 -5.92 -7.99 -29.19
N GLU A 69 -5.51 -8.38 -30.39
CA GLU A 69 -5.88 -9.63 -31.05
C GLU A 69 -5.35 -10.88 -30.33
N LEU A 70 -4.37 -10.73 -29.44
CA LEU A 70 -3.79 -11.85 -28.70
C LEU A 70 -4.42 -12.04 -27.32
N VAL A 71 -5.10 -11.02 -26.76
CA VAL A 71 -5.53 -10.96 -25.34
C VAL A 71 -6.27 -12.21 -24.87
N THR A 72 -7.21 -12.73 -25.65
CA THR A 72 -8.05 -13.87 -25.26
C THR A 72 -7.79 -15.13 -26.09
N THR A 73 -6.67 -15.19 -26.81
CA THR A 73 -6.34 -16.32 -27.69
C THR A 73 -5.43 -17.33 -26.99
N ASP A 74 -5.34 -18.52 -27.57
CA ASP A 74 -4.41 -19.59 -27.16
C ASP A 74 -2.93 -19.21 -27.32
N LYS A 75 -2.65 -18.16 -28.10
CA LYS A 75 -1.33 -17.54 -28.24
C LYS A 75 -0.94 -16.66 -27.06
N ASN A 76 -1.88 -16.30 -26.17
CA ASN A 76 -1.56 -15.60 -24.93
C ASN A 76 -0.83 -16.55 -23.97
N LEU A 77 0.48 -16.36 -23.84
CA LEU A 77 1.33 -17.20 -22.99
C LEU A 77 0.91 -17.13 -21.50
N TYR A 78 0.34 -16.01 -21.06
CA TYR A 78 -0.11 -15.83 -19.69
C TYR A 78 -1.25 -16.78 -19.33
N LEU A 79 -2.25 -16.87 -20.22
CA LEU A 79 -3.37 -17.80 -20.08
C LEU A 79 -2.92 -19.25 -20.29
N LYS A 80 -2.05 -19.50 -21.27
CA LYS A 80 -1.52 -20.84 -21.55
C LYS A 80 -0.74 -21.41 -20.38
N ALA A 81 -0.05 -20.57 -19.62
CA ALA A 81 0.67 -20.96 -18.40
C ALA A 81 -0.27 -21.20 -17.20
N GLY A 82 -1.56 -20.87 -17.29
CA GLY A 82 -2.53 -21.07 -16.23
C GLY A 82 -2.48 -20.03 -15.11
N PHE A 83 -1.96 -18.82 -15.38
CA PHE A 83 -2.01 -17.73 -14.41
C PHE A 83 -3.45 -17.24 -14.20
N THR A 84 -3.87 -17.15 -12.94
CA THR A 84 -5.23 -16.78 -12.54
C THR A 84 -5.36 -15.30 -12.16
N SER A 85 -4.23 -14.62 -11.99
CA SER A 85 -4.17 -13.21 -11.62
C SER A 85 -2.96 -12.52 -12.25
N ALA A 86 -3.01 -11.19 -12.32
CA ALA A 86 -1.88 -10.35 -12.65
C ALA A 86 -1.64 -9.28 -11.57
N ASP A 87 -0.39 -8.89 -11.39
CA ASP A 87 -0.01 -7.83 -10.47
C ASP A 87 0.23 -6.52 -11.24
N PHE A 88 -0.41 -5.44 -10.81
CA PHE A 88 -0.11 -4.08 -11.26
C PHE A 88 0.79 -3.40 -10.24
N PHE A 89 2.06 -3.28 -10.57
CA PHE A 89 2.99 -2.48 -9.80
C PHE A 89 2.75 -1.01 -10.12
N ALA A 90 2.32 -0.23 -9.14
CA ALA A 90 2.09 1.20 -9.26
C ALA A 90 3.23 2.02 -8.62
N PRO A 91 4.48 2.03 -9.14
CA PRO A 91 5.46 3.03 -8.73
C PRO A 91 4.84 4.43 -8.82
N TRP A 92 4.89 5.21 -7.74
CA TRP A 92 4.29 6.54 -7.71
C TRP A 92 4.78 7.40 -8.88
N ARG A 93 6.09 7.36 -9.16
CA ARG A 93 6.71 8.02 -10.32
C ARG A 93 6.16 7.61 -11.69
N ARG A 94 5.60 6.39 -11.82
CA ARG A 94 4.99 5.91 -13.07
C ARG A 94 3.58 6.46 -13.22
N VAL A 95 2.82 6.52 -12.12
CA VAL A 95 1.41 6.96 -12.16
C VAL A 95 1.24 8.46 -12.03
N ARG A 96 2.25 9.15 -11.47
CA ARG A 96 2.30 10.61 -11.34
C ARG A 96 3.72 11.12 -11.63
N PRO A 97 4.13 11.13 -12.91
CA PRO A 97 5.49 11.45 -13.31
C PRO A 97 5.85 12.92 -13.08
N SER A 98 4.86 13.82 -13.06
CA SER A 98 5.02 15.25 -12.81
C SER A 98 3.86 15.78 -11.95
N GLU A 99 3.92 17.04 -11.52
CA GLU A 99 2.91 17.64 -10.65
C GLU A 99 1.49 17.60 -11.28
N ASP A 100 1.41 17.91 -12.57
CA ASP A 100 0.18 18.13 -13.32
C ASP A 100 -0.32 16.88 -14.08
N GLU A 101 0.44 15.78 -14.05
CA GLU A 101 0.16 14.61 -14.87
C GLU A 101 -0.19 13.38 -14.04
N TRP A 102 -1.30 12.71 -14.41
CA TRP A 102 -1.66 11.39 -13.89
C TRP A 102 -1.74 10.37 -15.02
N ASN A 103 -0.88 9.35 -14.95
CA ASN A 103 -0.79 8.28 -15.91
C ASN A 103 -1.46 7.00 -15.38
N LEU A 104 -2.80 6.97 -15.47
CA LEU A 104 -3.64 5.88 -14.96
C LEU A 104 -4.15 4.94 -16.06
N GLU A 105 -3.94 5.27 -17.34
CA GLU A 105 -4.41 4.43 -18.46
C GLU A 105 -3.80 3.03 -18.45
N PRO A 106 -2.52 2.80 -18.11
CA PRO A 106 -1.98 1.45 -18.01
C PRO A 106 -2.77 0.53 -17.06
N LEU A 107 -3.24 1.08 -15.92
CA LEU A 107 -4.08 0.32 -14.99
C LEU A 107 -5.45 -0.01 -15.61
N ARG A 108 -6.08 0.97 -16.28
CA ARG A 108 -7.36 0.76 -16.98
C ARG A 108 -7.24 -0.30 -18.09
N VAL A 109 -6.18 -0.23 -18.89
CA VAL A 109 -5.88 -1.22 -19.94
C VAL A 109 -5.76 -2.61 -19.31
N LEU A 110 -4.98 -2.75 -18.24
CA LEU A 110 -4.80 -4.02 -17.56
C LEU A 110 -6.11 -4.58 -17.02
N LEU A 111 -6.88 -3.79 -16.28
CA LEU A 111 -8.15 -4.22 -15.70
C LEU A 111 -9.17 -4.60 -16.79
N ARG A 112 -9.27 -3.80 -17.86
CA ARG A 112 -10.14 -4.09 -19.01
C ARG A 112 -9.75 -5.40 -19.69
N ARG A 113 -8.45 -5.68 -19.84
CA ARG A 113 -7.96 -6.93 -20.44
C ARG A 113 -8.12 -8.13 -19.50
N ALA A 114 -7.83 -7.96 -18.22
CA ALA A 114 -8.05 -8.98 -17.20
C ALA A 114 -9.52 -9.42 -17.13
N ARG A 115 -10.45 -8.47 -17.23
CA ARG A 115 -11.89 -8.74 -17.37
C ARG A 115 -12.18 -9.65 -18.57
N LYS A 116 -11.65 -9.33 -19.76
CA LYS A 116 -11.81 -10.15 -20.98
C LYS A 116 -11.18 -11.54 -20.84
N MET A 117 -10.06 -11.62 -20.16
CA MET A 117 -9.29 -12.84 -19.90
C MET A 117 -9.92 -13.72 -18.81
N GLY A 118 -10.81 -13.17 -17.98
CA GLY A 118 -11.39 -13.88 -16.84
C GLY A 118 -10.44 -14.06 -15.65
N ILE A 119 -9.37 -13.28 -15.57
CA ILE A 119 -8.40 -13.28 -14.46
C ILE A 119 -8.61 -12.09 -13.53
N THR A 120 -8.00 -12.10 -12.34
CA THR A 120 -8.04 -10.98 -11.38
C THR A 120 -6.79 -10.10 -11.46
N VAL A 121 -6.90 -8.85 -10.99
CA VAL A 121 -5.77 -7.93 -10.88
C VAL A 121 -5.56 -7.54 -9.42
N PHE A 122 -4.32 -7.65 -8.95
CA PHE A 122 -3.90 -7.14 -7.65
C PHE A 122 -3.13 -5.84 -7.86
N ILE A 123 -3.54 -4.77 -7.19
CA ILE A 123 -2.91 -3.45 -7.33
C ILE A 123 -1.92 -3.25 -6.19
N HIS A 124 -0.65 -3.07 -6.52
CA HIS A 124 0.44 -2.92 -5.58
C HIS A 124 0.85 -1.45 -5.50
N PHE A 125 0.55 -0.80 -4.37
CA PHE A 125 0.94 0.58 -4.10
C PHE A 125 2.42 0.66 -3.73
N TYR A 126 3.17 1.55 -4.39
CA TYR A 126 4.55 1.87 -4.02
C TYR A 126 4.63 3.31 -3.51
N PRO A 127 4.73 3.54 -2.18
CA PRO A 127 4.63 4.86 -1.57
C PRO A 127 5.85 5.76 -1.76
N ASN A 128 6.88 5.31 -2.48
CA ASN A 128 8.08 6.13 -2.69
C ASN A 128 7.72 7.36 -3.53
N PRO A 129 7.91 8.58 -3.01
CA PRO A 129 7.52 9.78 -3.73
C PRO A 129 8.39 9.96 -4.99
N PRO A 130 7.83 10.51 -6.08
CA PRO A 130 8.60 10.88 -7.25
C PRO A 130 9.54 12.06 -6.98
N ARG A 131 10.61 12.15 -7.76
CA ARG A 131 11.67 13.16 -7.62
C ARG A 131 11.16 14.60 -7.53
N TRP A 132 10.17 14.95 -8.34
CA TRP A 132 9.62 16.31 -8.37
C TRP A 132 8.97 16.69 -7.03
N MET A 133 8.34 15.75 -6.31
CA MET A 133 7.80 16.01 -4.97
C MET A 133 8.91 16.18 -3.96
N VAL A 134 9.95 15.33 -4.06
CA VAL A 134 11.12 15.39 -3.17
C VAL A 134 11.79 16.76 -3.26
N GLU A 135 11.96 17.28 -4.47
CA GLU A 135 12.55 18.61 -4.71
C GLU A 135 11.61 19.74 -4.28
N LYS A 136 10.31 19.62 -4.57
CA LYS A 136 9.31 20.64 -4.21
C LYS A 136 9.11 20.79 -2.71
N TYR A 137 9.05 19.69 -1.99
CA TYR A 137 8.74 19.65 -0.55
C TYR A 137 9.97 19.49 0.34
N ASP A 138 11.17 19.54 -0.24
CA ASP A 138 12.45 19.46 0.45
C ASP A 138 12.59 18.22 1.35
N TRP A 139 12.23 17.03 0.82
CA TRP A 139 12.23 15.79 1.60
C TRP A 139 13.57 15.06 1.55
N TYR A 140 14.26 15.01 2.69
CA TYR A 140 15.57 14.37 2.79
C TYR A 140 15.64 13.48 4.00
N TRP A 141 16.37 12.39 3.84
CA TRP A 141 16.92 11.61 4.92
C TRP A 141 18.18 12.30 5.46
N ILE A 142 18.31 12.38 6.78
CA ILE A 142 19.49 12.94 7.43
C ILE A 142 20.34 11.79 7.95
N THR A 143 21.59 11.73 7.48
CA THR A 143 22.55 10.71 7.90
C THR A 143 23.09 10.99 9.30
N GLU A 144 23.77 10.02 9.90
CA GLU A 144 24.44 10.18 11.21
C GLU A 144 25.51 11.30 11.17
N THR A 145 26.06 11.57 9.98
CA THR A 145 27.03 12.64 9.70
C THR A 145 26.37 13.98 9.38
N GLY A 146 25.04 14.05 9.39
CA GLY A 146 24.27 15.26 9.04
C GLY A 146 24.15 15.52 7.53
N ARG A 147 24.60 14.60 6.67
CA ARG A 147 24.41 14.69 5.22
C ARG A 147 22.93 14.54 4.89
N ARG A 148 22.47 15.33 3.92
CA ARG A 148 21.12 15.25 3.36
C ARG A 148 21.13 14.31 2.14
N VAL A 149 20.29 13.28 2.17
CA VAL A 149 20.11 12.35 1.04
C VAL A 149 18.64 12.40 0.59
N PRO A 150 18.36 12.68 -0.69
CA PRO A 150 16.99 12.70 -1.20
C PRO A 150 16.25 11.38 -0.91
N ILE A 151 15.02 11.49 -0.42
CA ILE A 151 14.30 10.32 0.12
C ILE A 151 13.93 9.27 -0.93
N ASP A 152 13.78 9.69 -2.19
CA ASP A 152 13.54 8.81 -3.34
C ASP A 152 14.75 7.92 -3.66
N ILE A 153 15.97 8.38 -3.34
CA ILE A 153 17.21 7.60 -3.50
C ILE A 153 17.35 6.57 -2.38
N VAL A 154 16.98 6.93 -1.15
CA VAL A 154 17.04 6.04 0.02
C VAL A 154 15.99 4.93 -0.07
N GLY A 155 14.85 5.20 -0.72
CA GLY A 155 13.68 4.34 -0.70
C GLY A 155 12.81 4.55 0.55
N GLY A 156 13.01 5.64 1.29
CA GLY A 156 12.26 5.97 2.49
C GLY A 156 10.93 6.69 2.21
N TYR A 157 10.27 7.13 3.28
CA TYR A 157 9.05 7.92 3.24
C TYR A 157 9.14 9.10 4.21
N PRO A 158 8.83 10.32 3.78
CA PRO A 158 8.88 11.49 4.66
C PRO A 158 7.72 11.46 5.64
N PHE A 159 7.96 11.91 6.87
CA PHE A 159 6.90 12.16 7.83
C PHE A 159 6.50 13.64 7.78
N ASP A 160 5.72 13.99 6.77
CA ASP A 160 5.33 15.36 6.44
C ASP A 160 3.84 15.42 6.04
N GLU A 161 3.15 16.53 6.36
CA GLU A 161 1.72 16.68 6.03
C GLU A 161 1.46 16.72 4.53
N ASN A 162 2.37 17.29 3.74
CA ASN A 162 2.22 17.27 2.28
C ASN A 162 2.36 15.83 1.78
N TYR A 163 3.30 15.05 2.31
CA TYR A 163 3.43 13.65 1.92
C TYR A 163 2.15 12.86 2.18
N LEU A 164 1.56 13.00 3.37
CA LEU A 164 0.32 12.31 3.72
C LEU A 164 -0.83 12.69 2.79
N ARG A 165 -0.98 13.98 2.48
CA ARG A 165 -2.00 14.48 1.55
C ARG A 165 -1.81 13.93 0.14
N GLU A 166 -0.57 13.95 -0.36
CA GLU A 166 -0.27 13.44 -1.70
C GLU A 166 -0.46 11.92 -1.78
N MET A 167 -0.09 11.19 -0.71
CA MET A 167 -0.24 9.73 -0.61
C MET A 167 -1.72 9.35 -0.60
N GLU A 168 -2.54 10.09 0.13
CA GLU A 168 -3.99 9.90 0.15
C GLU A 168 -4.57 10.07 -1.26
N GLU A 169 -4.20 11.13 -2.00
CA GLU A 169 -4.67 11.36 -3.36
C GLU A 169 -4.21 10.24 -4.33
N TYR A 170 -2.95 9.83 -4.22
CA TYR A 170 -2.39 8.72 -5.00
C TYR A 170 -3.13 7.40 -4.77
N VAL A 171 -3.40 7.05 -3.52
CA VAL A 171 -4.17 5.84 -3.17
C VAL A 171 -5.61 5.96 -3.65
N LYS A 172 -6.28 7.10 -3.39
CA LYS A 172 -7.67 7.32 -3.81
C LYS A 172 -7.87 7.17 -5.31
N ARG A 173 -6.98 7.74 -6.12
CA ARG A 173 -7.09 7.64 -7.58
C ARG A 173 -6.94 6.21 -8.09
N LEU A 174 -5.98 5.47 -7.57
CA LEU A 174 -5.77 4.07 -7.96
C LEU A 174 -6.93 3.17 -7.51
N ILE A 175 -7.45 3.38 -6.30
CA ILE A 175 -8.68 2.71 -5.84
C ILE A 175 -9.86 3.08 -6.72
N GLY A 176 -10.02 4.36 -7.07
CA GLY A 176 -11.07 4.83 -7.96
C GLY A 176 -11.07 4.08 -9.29
N VAL A 177 -9.91 3.92 -9.93
CA VAL A 177 -9.76 3.12 -11.15
C VAL A 177 -10.06 1.63 -10.90
N GLY A 178 -9.58 1.06 -9.80
CA GLY A 178 -9.87 -0.34 -9.46
C GLY A 178 -11.37 -0.61 -9.33
N LEU A 179 -12.12 0.31 -8.71
CA LEU A 179 -13.57 0.21 -8.52
C LEU A 179 -14.36 0.34 -9.83
N GLU A 180 -13.85 1.06 -10.86
CA GLU A 180 -14.43 1.04 -12.22
C GLU A 180 -14.46 -0.39 -12.82
N TYR A 181 -13.61 -1.28 -12.29
CA TYR A 181 -13.45 -2.66 -12.75
C TYR A 181 -13.52 -3.69 -11.62
N GLU A 182 -14.46 -3.50 -10.67
CA GLU A 182 -14.59 -4.38 -9.51
C GLU A 182 -14.67 -5.88 -9.85
N ASP A 183 -15.27 -6.24 -10.98
CA ASP A 183 -15.45 -7.62 -11.45
C ASP A 183 -14.17 -8.31 -11.94
N ALA A 184 -13.08 -7.55 -12.11
CA ALA A 184 -11.72 -8.04 -12.41
C ALA A 184 -10.70 -7.65 -11.31
N LEU A 185 -11.11 -6.89 -10.31
CA LEU A 185 -10.26 -6.51 -9.18
C LEU A 185 -10.18 -7.66 -8.17
N GLY A 186 -8.95 -8.02 -7.79
CA GLY A 186 -8.66 -8.95 -6.72
C GLY A 186 -8.55 -8.22 -5.38
N ASP A 187 -7.42 -7.56 -5.15
CA ASP A 187 -7.13 -6.89 -3.88
C ASP A 187 -6.11 -5.75 -4.07
N TYR A 188 -5.91 -4.96 -3.01
CA TYR A 188 -4.94 -3.88 -2.93
C TYR A 188 -3.84 -4.19 -1.93
N TRP A 189 -2.59 -4.10 -2.36
CA TRP A 189 -1.42 -4.43 -1.54
C TRP A 189 -0.57 -3.19 -1.34
N LEU A 190 -0.27 -2.83 -0.10
CA LEU A 190 0.69 -1.78 0.20
C LEU A 190 2.10 -2.37 0.18
N CYS A 191 2.81 -2.20 -0.92
CA CYS A 191 4.21 -2.62 -1.02
C CYS A 191 5.08 -1.61 -0.28
N SER A 192 5.68 -2.06 0.82
CA SER A 192 6.56 -1.22 1.63
C SER A 192 7.84 -1.92 2.03
N GLU A 193 8.21 -3.01 1.34
CA GLU A 193 9.51 -3.63 1.47
C GLU A 193 10.58 -2.76 0.78
N ASN A 194 10.73 -1.54 1.31
CA ASN A 194 11.86 -0.70 1.09
C ASN A 194 12.74 -0.86 2.29
N TRP A 195 13.80 -1.61 2.12
CA TRP A 195 14.89 -1.56 3.06
C TRP A 195 15.74 -0.38 2.64
N PRO A 196 15.81 0.70 3.44
CA PRO A 196 16.79 1.75 3.18
C PRO A 196 18.15 1.09 2.90
N PHE A 197 18.68 1.35 1.71
CA PHE A 197 19.96 0.82 1.22
C PHE A 197 20.05 -0.68 0.84
N LEU A 198 18.95 -1.42 0.54
CA LEU A 198 19.08 -2.83 0.06
C LEU A 198 19.94 -3.07 -1.19
N PRO A 199 19.99 -2.17 -2.20
CA PRO A 199 20.85 -2.36 -3.37
C PRO A 199 22.35 -2.47 -3.04
N SER A 200 22.73 -2.13 -1.81
CA SER A 200 24.11 -2.07 -1.30
C SER A 200 24.53 -3.28 -0.45
N PHE A 201 23.67 -4.30 -0.31
CA PHE A 201 23.95 -5.45 0.59
C PHE A 201 25.06 -6.38 0.09
N LYS A 202 25.76 -6.03 -1.01
CA LYS A 202 26.93 -6.77 -1.48
C LYS A 202 28.28 -6.07 -1.28
N GLU A 203 28.37 -4.78 -0.97
CA GLU A 203 29.71 -4.19 -0.83
C GLU A 203 29.84 -2.97 0.09
N ARG A 204 30.82 -3.07 0.98
CA ARG A 204 31.35 -2.01 1.84
C ARG A 204 32.07 -0.95 1.00
N LYS A 205 31.84 0.33 1.37
CA LYS A 205 32.62 1.58 1.13
C LYS A 205 32.34 2.29 -0.21
N ILE A 206 32.08 3.60 -0.25
CA ILE A 206 33.11 4.67 -0.04
C ILE A 206 32.72 5.83 0.93
N TYR A 207 31.47 6.03 1.40
CA TYR A 207 31.13 7.19 2.27
C TYR A 207 30.02 7.00 3.36
N GLY A 208 29.96 5.90 4.10
CA GLY A 208 29.12 5.87 5.32
C GLY A 208 28.53 4.52 5.71
N THR A 209 28.19 4.43 6.99
CA THR A 209 27.67 3.29 7.74
C THR A 209 26.26 2.92 7.29
N ARG A 210 25.80 1.69 7.58
CA ARG A 210 24.40 1.30 7.38
C ARG A 210 23.52 2.22 8.24
N GLU A 211 22.60 2.92 7.63
CA GLU A 211 21.66 3.78 8.35
C GLU A 211 20.27 3.19 8.27
N ASP A 212 19.81 2.68 9.42
CA ASP A 212 18.48 2.10 9.56
C ASP A 212 17.44 3.16 10.02
N ALA A 213 17.89 4.38 10.37
CA ALA A 213 17.05 5.49 10.80
C ALA A 213 17.60 6.87 10.33
N SER A 214 16.70 7.82 10.10
CA SER A 214 17.05 9.22 9.84
C SER A 214 17.39 9.93 11.14
N TYR A 215 18.32 10.87 11.10
CA TYR A 215 18.74 11.70 12.25
C TYR A 215 18.11 13.10 12.22
N ASP A 216 16.95 13.25 11.55
CA ASP A 216 16.17 14.48 11.57
C ASP A 216 15.48 14.73 12.93
N ASP A 217 15.12 15.99 13.18
CA ASP A 217 14.50 16.44 14.43
C ASP A 217 13.21 15.65 14.74
N TYR A 218 12.45 15.30 13.70
CA TYR A 218 11.24 14.51 13.86
C TYR A 218 11.56 13.12 14.43
N THR A 219 12.47 12.37 13.81
CA THR A 219 12.84 11.02 14.21
C THR A 219 13.44 11.01 15.61
N VAL A 220 14.34 11.97 15.91
CA VAL A 220 14.91 12.15 17.25
C VAL A 220 13.82 12.44 18.29
N SER A 221 12.87 13.33 17.98
CA SER A 221 11.74 13.62 18.88
C SER A 221 10.87 12.38 19.12
N ARG A 222 10.56 11.60 18.09
CA ARG A 222 9.76 10.37 18.22
C ARG A 222 10.48 9.28 19.01
N PHE A 223 11.79 9.16 18.84
CA PHE A 223 12.60 8.25 19.62
C PHE A 223 12.60 8.64 21.11
N ARG A 224 12.78 9.92 21.42
CA ARG A 224 12.65 10.47 22.78
C ARG A 224 11.25 10.22 23.36
N ASP A 225 10.19 10.45 22.59
CA ASP A 225 8.80 10.14 23.00
C ASP A 225 8.62 8.67 23.34
N TRP A 226 9.17 7.78 22.51
CA TRP A 226 9.09 6.35 22.72
C TRP A 226 9.80 5.93 24.02
N LEU A 227 11.02 6.42 24.25
CA LEU A 227 11.76 6.17 25.49
C LEU A 227 11.00 6.69 26.72
N ARG A 228 10.45 7.91 26.65
CA ARG A 228 9.65 8.52 27.74
C ARG A 228 8.48 7.67 28.20
N ARG A 229 7.88 6.89 27.29
CA ARG A 229 6.73 6.02 27.59
C ARG A 229 7.14 4.72 28.27
N GLN A 230 8.43 4.41 28.32
CA GLN A 230 8.95 3.12 28.77
C GLN A 230 9.86 3.26 29.99
N PHE A 231 10.56 4.38 30.10
CA PHE A 231 11.59 4.62 31.12
C PHE A 231 11.53 6.05 31.64
N SER A 232 11.90 6.23 32.90
CA SER A 232 12.37 7.52 33.41
C SER A 232 13.81 7.82 32.95
N LEU A 233 14.25 9.08 33.07
CA LEU A 233 15.64 9.46 32.73
C LEU A 233 16.66 8.74 33.63
N GLU A 234 16.34 8.58 34.92
CA GLU A 234 17.22 7.88 35.86
C GLU A 234 17.39 6.40 35.48
N GLU A 235 16.30 5.71 35.18
CA GLU A 235 16.34 4.31 34.71
C GLU A 235 17.15 4.17 33.42
N LEU A 236 16.98 5.11 32.49
CA LEU A 236 17.72 5.12 31.23
C LEU A 236 19.22 5.36 31.46
N GLY A 237 19.57 6.30 32.35
CA GLY A 237 20.95 6.59 32.74
C GLY A 237 21.64 5.38 33.37
N ILE A 238 20.96 4.70 34.31
CA ILE A 238 21.45 3.45 34.91
C ILE A 238 21.62 2.37 33.83
N ARG A 239 20.61 2.18 32.96
CA ARG A 239 20.62 1.10 31.97
C ARG A 239 21.73 1.24 30.92
N TRP A 240 22.01 2.45 30.47
CA TRP A 240 22.96 2.68 29.36
C TRP A 240 24.36 3.06 29.85
N ASN A 241 24.49 3.68 31.02
CA ASN A 241 25.77 4.21 31.50
C ASN A 241 26.09 3.88 32.96
N MET A 242 25.25 3.07 33.64
CA MET A 242 25.38 2.75 35.06
C MET A 242 25.38 3.97 35.99
N ASP A 243 24.82 5.11 35.52
CA ASP A 243 24.72 6.35 36.29
C ASP A 243 23.37 7.03 36.08
N LYS A 244 22.60 7.20 37.16
CA LYS A 244 21.28 7.85 37.13
C LYS A 244 21.32 9.33 36.72
N ASN A 245 22.47 9.99 36.81
CA ASN A 245 22.64 11.41 36.48
C ASN A 245 23.15 11.64 35.05
N THR A 246 23.27 10.59 34.23
CA THR A 246 23.79 10.69 32.86
C THR A 246 23.04 11.73 32.02
N TYR A 247 21.70 11.72 32.09
CA TYR A 247 20.86 12.56 31.26
C TYR A 247 20.18 13.64 32.11
N SER A 248 20.37 14.90 31.74
CA SER A 248 19.75 16.06 32.40
C SER A 248 18.41 16.46 31.79
N SER A 249 18.11 15.99 30.58
CA SER A 249 16.84 16.20 29.90
C SER A 249 16.56 15.08 28.90
N TRP A 250 15.32 15.03 28.43
CA TRP A 250 14.95 14.20 27.28
C TRP A 250 15.50 14.77 25.98
#